data_AF-A0A973KZB6-F1
#
_entry.id   AF-A0A973KZB6-F1
#
_cell.length_a   1.000
_cell.length_b   1.000
_cell.length_c   1.000
_cell.angle_alpha   90.00
_cell.angle_beta   90.00
_cell.angle_gamma   90.00
#
_symmetry.space_group_name_H-M   'P 1'
#
loop_
_entity.id
_entity.type
_entity.pdbx_description
1 polymer ?
#
loop_
_entity_poly.entity_id
_entity_poly.type
_entity_poly.pdbx_seq_one_letter_code
_entity_poly.pdbx_strand_id
1 'polypeptide(L)'
;MSGVGVLDKAVVILAACVDGASLAELVERTKLPRATAHRLAQALEIHRMLVRDTQGRWRPGPRLGELANAAPDVLLTAAEPLLAAL
;
A
#
# COMPACT_ATOMS: atom_id res chain seq x y z
N MET A 1 -12.10 7.18 8.95
CA MET A 1 -12.14 8.12 7.82
C MET A 1 -11.52 9.41 8.29
N SER A 2 -10.50 9.90 7.59
CA SER A 2 -9.71 11.09 7.96
C SER A 2 -10.41 12.42 7.64
N GLY A 3 -11.53 12.38 6.91
CA GLY A 3 -12.21 13.58 6.40
C GLY A 3 -11.71 14.03 5.02
N VAL A 4 -10.60 13.46 4.54
CA VAL A 4 -10.06 13.70 3.19
C VAL A 4 -10.44 12.53 2.29
N GLY A 5 -11.58 12.66 1.60
CA GLY A 5 -12.23 11.54 0.94
C GLY A 5 -11.41 10.80 -0.13
N VAL A 6 -10.50 11.46 -0.84
CA VAL A 6 -9.64 10.80 -1.84
C VAL A 6 -8.52 10.01 -1.17
N LEU A 7 -7.91 10.56 -0.11
CA LEU A 7 -6.88 9.88 0.67
C LEU A 7 -7.42 8.59 1.28
N ASP A 8 -8.59 8.67 1.93
CA ASP A 8 -9.25 7.51 2.53
C ASP A 8 -9.47 6.39 1.51
N LYS A 9 -9.89 6.72 0.29
CA LYS A 9 -10.10 5.76 -0.80
C LYS A 9 -8.79 5.15 -1.29
N ALA A 10 -7.72 5.93 -1.40
CA ALA A 10 -6.41 5.43 -1.80
C ALA A 10 -5.87 4.41 -0.77
N VAL A 11 -6.04 4.69 0.52
CA VAL A 11 -5.65 3.77 1.61
C VAL A 11 -6.45 2.47 1.54
N VAL A 12 -7.77 2.53 1.28
CA VAL A 12 -8.61 1.34 1.12
C VAL A 12 -8.18 0.50 -0.10
N ILE A 13 -7.80 1.13 -1.21
CA ILE A 13 -7.26 0.43 -2.39
C ILE A 13 -5.93 -0.26 -2.07
N LEU A 14 -5.01 0.41 -1.36
CA LEU A 14 -3.75 -0.19 -0.94
C LEU A 14 -3.97 -1.44 -0.08
N ALA A 15 -4.86 -1.34 0.92
CA ALA A 15 -5.20 -2.47 1.80
C ALA A 15 -5.84 -3.64 1.03
N ALA A 16 -6.72 -3.36 0.06
CA ALA A 16 -7.37 -4.39 -0.74
C ALA A 16 -6.41 -5.16 -1.67
N CYS A 17 -5.21 -4.62 -1.93
CA CYS A 17 -4.21 -5.19 -2.82
C CYS A 17 -3.20 -6.12 -2.13
N VAL A 18 -3.18 -6.27 -0.80
CA VAL A 18 -2.14 -7.00 -0.04
C VAL A 18 -1.86 -8.40 -0.64
N ASP A 19 -2.93 -9.16 -0.92
CA ASP A 19 -2.83 -10.50 -1.53
C ASP A 19 -2.86 -10.51 -3.06
N GLY A 20 -2.88 -9.33 -3.68
CA GLY A 20 -3.15 -9.13 -5.08
C GLY A 20 -4.63 -8.88 -5.37
N ALA A 21 -4.92 -7.97 -6.30
CA ALA A 21 -6.27 -7.71 -6.78
C ALA A 21 -6.32 -7.27 -8.25
N SER A 22 -7.20 -7.91 -9.01
CA SER A 22 -7.68 -7.40 -10.30
C SER A 22 -8.62 -6.20 -10.11
N LEU A 23 -8.96 -5.49 -11.19
CA LEU A 23 -9.92 -4.38 -11.10
C LEU A 23 -11.31 -4.82 -10.62
N ALA A 24 -11.76 -6.01 -11.01
CA ALA A 24 -13.06 -6.53 -10.57
C ALA A 24 -13.06 -6.79 -9.06
N GLU A 25 -12.02 -7.45 -8.55
CA GLU A 25 -11.84 -7.70 -7.12
C GLU A 25 -11.70 -6.39 -6.33
N LEU A 26 -11.02 -5.38 -6.87
CA LEU A 26 -10.96 -4.06 -6.21
C LEU A 26 -12.35 -3.43 -6.06
N VAL A 27 -13.18 -3.45 -7.11
CA VAL A 27 -14.55 -2.94 -7.04
C VAL A 27 -15.36 -3.72 -6.00
N GLU A 28 -15.22 -5.04 -5.98
CA GLU A 28 -15.93 -5.89 -5.04
C GLU A 28 -15.50 -5.66 -3.58
N ARG A 29 -14.18 -5.63 -3.31
CA ARG A 29 -13.62 -5.49 -1.96
C ARG A 29 -13.84 -4.08 -1.40
N THR A 30 -13.73 -3.06 -2.24
CA THR A 30 -13.75 -1.65 -1.78
C THR A 30 -15.12 -0.98 -1.91
N LYS A 31 -16.04 -1.58 -2.69
CA LYS A 31 -17.34 -0.99 -3.07
C LYS A 31 -17.23 0.38 -3.76
N LEU A 32 -16.05 0.72 -4.29
CA LEU A 32 -15.85 1.94 -5.05
C LEU A 32 -16.35 1.78 -6.49
N PRO A 33 -16.85 2.86 -7.12
CA PRO A 33 -17.15 2.84 -8.54
C PRO A 33 -15.93 2.40 -9.37
N ARG A 34 -16.15 1.58 -10.40
CA ARG A 34 -15.07 1.02 -11.24
C ARG A 34 -14.10 2.07 -11.75
N ALA A 35 -14.59 3.20 -12.26
CA ALA A 35 -13.74 4.29 -12.75
C ALA A 35 -12.86 4.90 -11.64
N THR A 36 -13.40 5.04 -10.42
CA THR A 36 -12.65 5.53 -9.27
C THR A 36 -11.58 4.53 -8.82
N ALA A 37 -11.93 3.26 -8.67
CA ALA A 37 -10.98 2.21 -8.30
C ALA A 37 -9.84 2.11 -9.32
N HIS A 38 -10.16 2.11 -10.61
CA HIS A 38 -9.17 2.05 -11.68
C HIS A 38 -8.19 3.23 -11.65
N ARG A 39 -8.72 4.47 -11.59
CA ARG A 39 -7.89 5.69 -11.57
C ARG A 39 -6.99 5.74 -10.34
N LEU A 40 -7.50 5.39 -9.17
CA LEU A 40 -6.70 5.39 -7.94
C LEU A 40 -5.62 4.31 -7.99
N ALA A 41 -5.95 3.09 -8.42
CA ALA A 41 -4.97 2.02 -8.51
C ALA A 41 -3.86 2.34 -9.54
N GLN A 42 -4.22 2.92 -10.69
CA GLN A 42 -3.25 3.38 -11.69
C GLN A 42 -2.38 4.53 -11.16
N ALA A 43 -2.95 5.51 -10.43
CA ALA A 43 -2.17 6.58 -9.82
C ALA A 43 -1.20 6.04 -8.77
N LEU A 44 -1.65 5.12 -7.91
CA LEU A 44 -0.79 4.46 -6.93
C LEU A 44 0.33 3.64 -7.58
N GLU A 45 0.06 3.03 -8.73
CA GLU A 45 1.06 2.33 -9.54
C GLU A 45 2.13 3.28 -10.12
N ILE A 46 1.70 4.44 -10.66
CA ILE A 46 2.63 5.49 -11.13
C ILE A 46 3.56 5.94 -10.00
N HIS A 47 3.04 6.06 -8.78
CA HIS A 47 3.82 6.39 -7.59
C HIS A 47 4.56 5.20 -6.96
N ARG A 48 4.58 4.02 -7.60
CA ARG A 48 5.23 2.78 -7.14
C ARG A 48 4.72 2.25 -5.80
N MET A 49 3.57 2.73 -5.34
CA MET A 49 2.89 2.23 -4.14
C MET A 49 2.18 0.92 -4.43
N LEU A 50 1.74 0.73 -5.67
CA LEU A 50 1.32 -0.55 -6.22
C LEU A 50 2.23 -0.93 -7.39
N VAL A 51 2.26 -2.22 -7.73
CA VAL A 51 2.85 -2.77 -8.95
C VAL A 51 1.93 -3.84 -9.52
N ARG A 52 2.13 -4.18 -10.80
CA ARG A 52 1.46 -5.33 -11.43
C ARG A 52 2.27 -6.60 -11.24
N ASP A 53 1.61 -7.67 -10.85
CA ASP A 53 2.18 -9.02 -10.94
C ASP A 53 2.06 -9.58 -12.37
N THR A 54 2.60 -10.79 -12.58
CA THR A 54 2.58 -11.47 -13.89
C THR A 54 1.16 -11.81 -14.38
N GLN A 55 0.17 -11.81 -13.48
CA GLN A 55 -1.24 -12.04 -13.80
C GLN A 55 -1.99 -10.72 -14.01
N GLY A 56 -1.27 -9.59 -14.04
CA GLY A 56 -1.85 -8.28 -14.22
C GLY A 56 -2.69 -7.83 -13.02
N ARG A 57 -2.53 -8.41 -11.82
CA ARG A 57 -3.17 -7.91 -10.60
C ARG A 57 -2.27 -6.88 -9.92
N TRP A 58 -2.89 -5.90 -9.24
CA TRP A 58 -2.15 -4.96 -8.42
C TRP A 58 -1.73 -5.62 -7.10
N ARG A 59 -0.47 -5.40 -6.69
CA ARG A 59 0.12 -5.80 -5.40
C ARG A 59 0.87 -4.62 -4.77
N PRO A 60 1.16 -4.64 -3.45
CA PRO A 60 2.05 -3.67 -2.82
C PRO A 60 3.36 -3.50 -3.59
N GLY A 61 3.70 -2.24 -3.88
CA GLY A 61 4.91 -1.88 -4.59
C GLY A 61 6.09 -1.61 -3.65
N PRO A 62 7.32 -1.55 -4.20
CA PRO A 62 8.56 -1.42 -3.43
C PRO A 62 8.62 -0.12 -2.61
N ARG A 63 7.94 0.96 -3.04
CA ARG A 63 7.99 2.25 -2.32
C ARG A 63 7.43 2.17 -0.89
N LEU A 64 6.52 1.23 -0.63
CA LEU A 64 6.03 1.00 0.73
C LEU A 64 7.16 0.51 1.66
N GLY A 65 8.02 -0.40 1.17
CA GLY A 65 9.19 -0.86 1.91
C GLY A 65 10.26 0.23 2.06
N GLU A 66 10.51 1.02 1.01
CA GLU A 66 11.43 2.17 1.06
C GLU A 66 11.02 3.17 2.15
N LEU A 67 9.73 3.49 2.24
CA LEU A 67 9.18 4.41 3.23
C LEU A 67 9.19 3.82 4.64
N ALA A 68 8.86 2.54 4.79
CA ALA A 68 8.88 1.85 6.07
C ALA A 68 10.31 1.82 6.65
N ASN A 69 11.31 1.50 5.83
CA ASN A 69 12.71 1.46 6.25
C ASN A 69 13.30 2.85 6.58
N ALA A 70 12.71 3.92 6.04
CA ALA A 70 13.13 5.28 6.36
C ALA A 70 12.45 5.83 7.64
N ALA A 71 11.42 5.15 8.15
CA ALA A 71 10.77 5.53 9.38
C ALA A 71 11.62 5.12 10.60
N PRO A 72 11.66 5.93 11.68
CA PRO A 72 12.33 5.53 12.91
C PRO A 72 11.76 4.23 13.48
N ASP A 73 12.64 3.25 13.72
CA ASP A 73 12.27 2.00 14.40
C ASP A 73 12.59 2.12 15.89
N VAL A 74 11.56 2.45 16.68
CA VAL A 74 11.67 2.66 18.13
C VAL A 74 12.20 1.41 18.84
N LEU A 75 11.83 0.20 18.37
CA LEU A 75 12.26 -1.03 18.99
C LEU A 75 13.74 -1.30 18.70
N LEU A 76 14.16 -1.11 17.44
CA LEU A 76 15.56 -1.25 17.06
C LEU A 76 16.44 -0.26 17.84
N THR A 77 16.03 1.01 17.93
CA THR A 77 16.73 2.04 18.71
C THR A 77 16.80 1.68 20.20
N ALA A 78 15.71 1.18 20.79
CA ALA A 78 15.71 0.74 22.19
C ALA A 78 16.60 -0.49 22.43
N ALA A 79 16.77 -1.35 21.41
CA ALA A 79 17.57 -2.57 21.48
C ALA A 79 19.07 -2.35 21.20
N GLU A 80 19.48 -1.21 20.65
CA GLU A 80 20.88 -0.92 20.29
C GLU A 80 21.89 -1.22 21.42
N PRO A 81 21.68 -0.80 22.69
CA PRO A 81 22.61 -1.10 23.77
C PRO A 81 22.74 -2.60 24.08
N LEU A 82 21.66 -3.37 23.89
CA LEU A 82 21.65 -4.82 24.10
C LEU A 82 22.36 -5.55 22.97
N LEU A 83 22.12 -5.13 21.73
CA LEU A 83 22.77 -5.71 20.54
C LEU A 83 24.28 -5.43 20.52
N ALA A 84 24.71 -4.25 20.98
CA ALA A 84 26.13 -3.89 21.06
C ALA A 84 26.92 -4.70 22.11
N ALA A 85 26.23 -5.38 23.03
CA ALA A 85 26.82 -6.17 24.10
C ALA A 85 26.92 -7.67 23.76
N LEU A 86 26.43 -8.10 22.59
CA LEU A 86 26.53 -9.46 22.04
C LEU A 86 27.76 -9.59 21.14
#